data_AF-A0A396QFD8-F1
#
_entry.id   AF-A0A396QFD8-F1
#
_cell.length_a   1.000
_cell.length_b   1.000
_cell.length_c   1.000
_cell.angle_alpha   90.00
_cell.angle_beta   90.00
_cell.angle_gamma   90.00
#
_symmetry.space_group_name_H-M   'P 1'
#
loop_
_entity.id
_entity.type
_entity.pdbx_description
1 polymer ?
#
loop_
_entity_poly.entity_id
_entity_poly.type
_entity_poly.pdbx_seq_one_letter_code
_entity_poly.pdbx_strand_id
1 'polypeptide(L)'
;MDSREGRWLKRGICIGLVIVFCLCVFILAAQRYGFLGGMAQAGSERREILEAAGPESEWAYMDGGEEPGVGNVWTTDRYDTSRWKEGRGVFAAPESAGAGGAGVVLQAETPEHGEAGTYFFRKEFELDGIDEILSMEGQIRYSDAVIVYLNGEIIFAGNVPAGGYESNQETGTAQASEGVQESYFQVTDLSALRAGRNILAVEVHQEDMEQDDAYFSFQGFRLLGIELEEDEPDIQGLMLEQGENEEQICVSWITDSDSFYQVEYMTKSDYTSWNKEFSEVSSSVLMGRKYLPESGKYLNHAVLKRLQVGTEYLYRVVRVGGVRGCELMSFTTAVNNKYSFGLVGGFSAEGSQAWEQSAEAWEELLGTCDFLLYPGAGTEAGENLASDGPGSLKRFRWESQRAPGKGEQGTIPLLIRTACS
;
A
#
# COMPACT_ATOMS: atom_id res chain seq x y z
N MET A 1 -68.76 -3.67 -47.66
CA MET A 1 -68.05 -3.23 -46.45
C MET A 1 -67.10 -4.36 -46.01
N ASP A 2 -65.82 -4.00 -45.80
CA ASP A 2 -65.07 -4.44 -44.62
C ASP A 2 -64.39 -5.84 -44.59
N SER A 3 -63.50 -6.18 -45.54
CA SER A 3 -62.64 -7.39 -45.35
C SER A 3 -61.24 -7.40 -45.96
N ARG A 4 -60.87 -6.46 -46.85
CA ARG A 4 -59.48 -6.40 -47.40
C ARG A 4 -58.61 -5.41 -46.64
N GLU A 5 -59.09 -4.19 -46.36
CA GLU A 5 -58.33 -3.17 -45.62
C GLU A 5 -58.06 -3.57 -44.17
N GLY A 6 -59.04 -4.15 -43.48
CA GLY A 6 -58.85 -4.68 -42.12
C GLY A 6 -57.83 -5.83 -42.02
N ARG A 7 -57.56 -6.56 -43.11
CA ARG A 7 -56.50 -7.60 -43.13
C ARG A 7 -55.10 -7.02 -43.30
N TRP A 8 -54.95 -5.95 -44.07
CA TRP A 8 -53.67 -5.25 -44.22
C TRP A 8 -53.28 -4.51 -42.95
N LEU A 9 -54.25 -3.86 -42.29
CA LEU A 9 -54.02 -3.19 -41.01
C LEU A 9 -53.65 -4.18 -39.90
N LYS A 10 -54.35 -5.33 -39.79
CA LYS A 10 -54.02 -6.38 -38.82
C LYS A 10 -52.66 -7.01 -39.09
N ARG A 11 -52.28 -7.22 -40.35
CA ARG A 11 -50.94 -7.72 -40.72
C ARG A 11 -49.85 -6.71 -40.40
N GLY A 12 -50.08 -5.43 -40.66
CA GLY A 12 -49.15 -4.35 -40.30
C GLY A 12 -48.92 -4.24 -38.79
N ILE A 13 -50.00 -4.33 -38.01
CA ILE A 13 -49.91 -4.34 -36.53
C ILE A 13 -49.19 -5.59 -36.02
N CYS A 14 -49.48 -6.78 -36.55
CA CYS A 14 -48.77 -8.00 -36.16
C CYS A 14 -47.27 -7.93 -36.50
N ILE A 15 -46.90 -7.41 -37.68
CA ILE A 15 -45.49 -7.24 -38.07
C ILE A 15 -44.81 -6.22 -37.15
N GLY A 16 -45.46 -5.10 -36.85
CA GLY A 16 -44.94 -4.10 -35.91
C GLY A 16 -44.72 -4.67 -34.51
N LEU A 17 -45.66 -5.45 -33.99
CA LEU A 17 -45.54 -6.11 -32.69
C LEU A 17 -44.42 -7.16 -32.66
N VAL A 18 -44.22 -7.90 -33.75
CA VAL A 18 -43.11 -8.87 -33.86
C VAL A 18 -41.77 -8.14 -33.90
N ILE A 19 -41.65 -7.02 -34.63
CA ILE A 19 -40.42 -6.22 -34.66
C ILE A 19 -40.10 -5.66 -33.28
N VAL A 20 -41.09 -5.09 -32.58
CA VAL A 20 -40.92 -4.57 -31.21
C VAL A 20 -40.53 -5.69 -30.25
N PHE A 21 -41.18 -6.87 -30.36
CA PHE A 21 -40.83 -8.03 -29.54
C PHE A 21 -39.39 -8.50 -29.81
N CYS A 22 -38.98 -8.60 -31.07
CA CYS A 22 -37.61 -8.95 -31.44
C CYS A 22 -36.59 -7.91 -30.95
N LEU A 23 -36.92 -6.61 -31.00
CA LEU A 23 -36.10 -5.53 -30.45
C LEU A 23 -35.98 -5.65 -28.93
N CYS A 24 -37.07 -5.89 -28.21
CA CYS A 24 -37.04 -6.09 -26.76
C CYS A 24 -36.23 -7.33 -26.36
N VAL A 25 -36.40 -8.45 -27.09
CA VAL A 25 -35.61 -9.67 -26.86
C VAL A 25 -34.13 -9.43 -27.18
N PHE A 26 -33.82 -8.68 -28.23
CA PHE A 26 -32.44 -8.31 -28.57
C PHE A 26 -31.83 -7.41 -27.48
N ILE A 27 -32.56 -6.42 -26.96
CA ILE A 27 -32.08 -5.55 -25.87
C ILE A 27 -31.84 -6.36 -24.60
N LEU A 28 -32.77 -7.24 -24.21
CA LEU A 28 -32.62 -8.10 -23.04
C LEU A 28 -31.47 -9.11 -23.20
N ALA A 29 -31.29 -9.67 -24.40
CA ALA A 29 -30.16 -10.54 -24.70
C ALA A 29 -28.84 -9.74 -24.69
N ALA A 30 -28.81 -8.55 -25.30
CA ALA A 30 -27.63 -7.69 -25.32
C ALA A 30 -27.23 -7.19 -23.92
N GLN A 31 -28.19 -6.98 -23.02
CA GLN A 31 -27.94 -6.72 -21.60
C GLN A 31 -27.39 -7.97 -20.88
N ARG A 32 -27.99 -9.15 -21.11
CA ARG A 32 -27.56 -10.41 -20.48
C ARG A 32 -26.17 -10.87 -20.92
N TYR A 33 -25.77 -10.56 -22.15
CA TYR A 33 -24.48 -10.95 -22.74
C TYR A 33 -23.47 -9.80 -22.81
N GLY A 34 -23.71 -8.66 -22.17
CA GLY A 34 -22.77 -7.53 -22.11
C GLY A 34 -22.48 -6.86 -23.46
N PHE A 35 -23.23 -7.16 -24.52
CA PHE A 35 -22.97 -6.69 -25.88
C PHE A 35 -23.12 -5.17 -26.03
N LEU A 36 -24.07 -4.56 -25.31
CA LEU A 36 -24.20 -3.10 -25.24
C LEU A 36 -23.12 -2.46 -24.35
N GLY A 37 -22.65 -3.17 -23.32
CA GLY A 37 -21.51 -2.75 -22.50
C GLY A 37 -20.21 -2.70 -23.33
N GLY A 38 -19.99 -3.69 -24.20
CA GLY A 38 -18.86 -3.71 -25.12
C GLY A 38 -18.89 -2.63 -26.21
N MET A 39 -20.08 -2.22 -26.67
CA MET A 39 -20.22 -1.09 -27.61
C MET A 39 -20.11 0.29 -26.93
N ALA A 40 -20.48 0.41 -25.65
CA ALA A 40 -20.25 1.61 -24.85
C ALA A 40 -18.76 1.75 -24.45
N GLN A 41 -18.07 0.64 -24.17
CA GLN A 41 -16.61 0.62 -23.95
C GLN A 41 -15.80 0.86 -25.23
N ALA A 42 -16.32 0.50 -26.41
CA ALA A 42 -15.65 0.74 -27.68
C ALA A 42 -15.61 2.22 -28.13
N GLY A 43 -16.13 3.16 -27.33
CA GLY A 43 -16.21 4.59 -27.65
C GLY A 43 -15.51 5.54 -26.67
N SER A 44 -14.90 5.03 -25.59
CA SER A 44 -13.99 5.84 -24.75
C SER A 44 -12.57 5.50 -25.18
N GLU A 45 -12.08 6.13 -26.24
CA GLU A 45 -10.63 6.14 -26.48
C GLU A 45 -9.97 6.65 -25.21
N ARG A 46 -9.10 5.82 -24.61
CA ARG A 46 -8.25 6.20 -23.49
C ARG A 46 -7.49 7.46 -23.88
N ARG A 47 -7.97 8.62 -23.41
CA ARG A 47 -7.40 9.90 -23.78
C ARG A 47 -6.12 10.12 -22.97
N GLU A 48 -4.99 9.73 -23.54
CA GLU A 48 -3.68 10.14 -23.04
C GLU A 48 -3.53 11.67 -23.24
N ILE A 49 -3.16 12.37 -22.17
CA ILE A 49 -2.92 13.82 -22.18
C ILE A 49 -1.43 14.10 -22.35
N LEU A 50 -0.60 13.39 -21.59
CA LEU A 50 0.85 13.53 -21.60
C LEU A 50 1.52 12.21 -21.20
N GLU A 51 2.57 11.83 -21.91
CA GLU A 51 3.58 10.86 -21.44
C GLU A 51 4.72 11.64 -20.75
N ALA A 52 4.71 11.63 -19.41
CA ALA A 52 5.66 12.37 -18.59
C ALA A 52 7.01 11.66 -18.45
N ALA A 53 7.04 10.32 -18.55
CA ALA A 53 8.25 9.53 -18.61
C ALA A 53 8.06 8.28 -19.49
N GLY A 54 9.16 7.72 -19.99
CA GLY A 54 9.18 6.55 -20.87
C GLY A 54 10.61 6.05 -21.14
N PRO A 55 10.79 5.05 -22.03
CA PRO A 55 12.05 4.30 -22.16
C PRO A 55 13.26 5.12 -22.57
N GLU A 56 13.04 6.27 -23.21
CA GLU A 56 14.09 7.19 -23.70
C GLU A 56 14.14 8.49 -22.89
N SER A 57 13.53 8.50 -21.70
CA SER A 57 13.52 9.68 -20.84
C SER A 57 14.91 9.99 -20.31
N GLU A 58 15.21 11.28 -20.26
CA GLU A 58 16.37 11.83 -19.57
C GLU A 58 16.05 12.05 -18.09
N TRP A 59 17.01 11.70 -17.25
CA TRP A 59 16.96 11.75 -15.79
C TRP A 59 18.23 12.40 -15.28
N ALA A 60 18.08 13.26 -14.28
CA ALA A 60 19.16 13.52 -13.34
C ALA A 60 19.26 12.30 -12.43
N TYR A 61 20.47 11.83 -12.11
CA TYR A 61 20.66 10.71 -11.21
C TYR A 61 21.87 10.89 -10.27
N MET A 62 21.79 10.24 -9.12
CA MET A 62 22.93 9.97 -8.24
C MET A 62 23.24 8.48 -8.31
N ASP A 63 24.52 8.21 -8.45
CA ASP A 63 25.07 6.87 -8.44
C ASP A 63 25.00 6.28 -7.03
N GLY A 64 25.24 4.97 -6.95
CA GLY A 64 25.16 4.22 -5.73
C GLY A 64 26.19 4.68 -4.69
N GLY A 65 25.75 4.79 -3.43
CA GLY A 65 26.61 5.16 -2.28
C GLY A 65 26.61 6.67 -1.99
N GLU A 66 26.03 7.48 -2.86
CA GLU A 66 25.72 8.89 -2.59
C GLU A 66 24.35 9.00 -1.87
N GLU A 67 24.11 10.10 -1.14
CA GLU A 67 22.80 10.39 -0.54
C GLU A 67 22.38 11.83 -0.88
N PRO A 68 21.13 12.05 -1.34
CA PRO A 68 20.62 13.38 -1.70
C PRO A 68 20.31 14.27 -0.47
N GLY A 69 20.75 13.88 0.72
CA GLY A 69 20.54 14.58 1.98
C GLY A 69 19.40 14.00 2.81
N VAL A 70 19.10 14.66 3.93
CA VAL A 70 18.18 14.13 4.95
C VAL A 70 16.73 14.16 4.50
N GLY A 71 16.10 12.98 4.47
CA GLY A 71 14.68 12.80 4.18
C GLY A 71 14.31 13.10 2.73
N ASN A 72 13.01 13.28 2.46
CA ASN A 72 12.47 13.28 1.10
C ASN A 72 12.47 14.67 0.43
N VAL A 73 13.25 15.64 0.92
CA VAL A 73 13.27 17.00 0.34
C VAL A 73 13.69 16.96 -1.13
N TRP A 74 14.53 16.00 -1.51
CA TRP A 74 15.05 15.84 -2.86
C TRP A 74 13.99 15.48 -3.91
N THR A 75 12.86 14.91 -3.49
CA THR A 75 11.73 14.56 -4.36
C THR A 75 10.83 15.76 -4.68
N THR A 76 11.08 16.92 -4.04
CA THR A 76 10.32 18.18 -4.22
C THR A 76 11.01 19.13 -5.19
N ASP A 77 10.31 20.11 -5.78
CA ASP A 77 10.87 21.08 -6.76
C ASP A 77 11.94 22.02 -6.23
N ARG A 78 12.11 22.11 -4.91
CA ARG A 78 13.04 23.04 -4.27
C ARG A 78 14.46 22.49 -4.12
N TYR A 79 14.68 21.25 -4.52
CA TYR A 79 15.98 20.61 -4.41
C TYR A 79 16.93 21.00 -5.56
N ASP A 80 18.21 21.22 -5.21
CA ASP A 80 19.26 21.53 -6.17
C ASP A 80 19.92 20.25 -6.70
N THR A 81 19.74 19.98 -7.98
CA THR A 81 20.32 18.82 -8.68
C THR A 81 21.66 19.15 -9.37
N SER A 82 22.29 20.31 -9.09
CA SER A 82 23.53 20.75 -9.77
C SER A 82 24.71 19.78 -9.66
N ARG A 83 24.67 18.86 -8.69
CA ARG A 83 25.69 17.81 -8.46
C ARG A 83 25.31 16.46 -9.08
N TRP A 84 24.10 16.31 -9.60
CA TRP A 84 23.60 15.06 -10.14
C TRP A 84 24.15 14.86 -11.55
N LYS A 85 24.38 13.61 -11.91
CA LYS A 85 24.74 13.21 -13.28
C LYS A 85 23.47 13.24 -14.13
N GLU A 86 23.62 13.33 -15.45
CA GLU A 86 22.50 13.28 -16.39
C GLU A 86 22.66 12.06 -17.29
N GLY A 87 21.57 11.33 -17.50
CA GLY A 87 21.56 10.08 -18.25
C GLY A 87 20.23 9.86 -18.93
N ARG A 88 20.24 9.09 -20.02
CA ARG A 88 19.04 8.79 -20.80
C ARG A 88 18.80 7.29 -20.90
N GLY A 89 17.55 6.91 -20.69
CA GLY A 89 17.02 5.59 -20.98
C GLY A 89 17.15 4.60 -19.84
N VAL A 90 17.63 3.39 -20.13
CA VAL A 90 17.79 2.31 -19.16
C VAL A 90 19.08 2.52 -18.35
N PHE A 91 18.95 2.46 -17.03
CA PHE A 91 20.08 2.51 -16.09
C PHE A 91 20.28 1.12 -15.50
N ALA A 92 21.53 0.65 -15.50
CA ALA A 92 21.85 -0.63 -14.88
C ALA A 92 23.27 -0.64 -14.32
N ALA A 93 23.47 -1.36 -13.22
CA ALA A 93 24.78 -1.71 -12.71
C ALA A 93 25.56 -2.54 -13.75
N PRO A 94 26.91 -2.62 -13.66
CA PRO A 94 27.73 -3.33 -14.63
C PRO A 94 27.31 -4.80 -14.84
N GLU A 95 26.86 -5.49 -13.78
CA GLU A 95 26.39 -6.87 -13.84
C GLU A 95 25.10 -7.02 -14.67
N SER A 96 24.22 -6.03 -14.57
CA SER A 96 22.89 -6.01 -15.21
C SER A 96 22.85 -5.26 -16.54
N ALA A 97 23.92 -4.57 -16.94
CA ALA A 97 23.97 -3.76 -18.17
C ALA A 97 23.67 -4.56 -19.45
N GLY A 98 23.97 -5.86 -19.46
CA GLY A 98 23.68 -6.77 -20.56
C GLY A 98 22.23 -7.27 -20.64
N ALA A 99 21.45 -7.15 -19.56
CA ALA A 99 20.11 -7.74 -19.45
C ALA A 99 19.01 -6.95 -20.19
N GLY A 100 19.23 -5.67 -20.50
CA GLY A 100 18.19 -4.79 -21.02
C GLY A 100 18.64 -3.73 -22.03
N GLY A 101 19.88 -3.78 -22.51
CA GLY A 101 20.42 -2.76 -23.42
C GLY A 101 20.59 -1.41 -22.72
N ALA A 102 21.23 -1.42 -21.55
CA ALA A 102 21.42 -0.21 -20.74
C ALA A 102 22.02 0.94 -21.54
N GLY A 103 21.34 2.09 -21.52
CA GLY A 103 21.83 3.35 -22.10
C GLY A 103 22.85 4.03 -21.20
N VAL A 104 22.78 3.76 -19.89
CA VAL A 104 23.68 4.27 -18.86
C VAL A 104 24.12 3.12 -17.95
N VAL A 105 25.43 3.01 -17.75
CA VAL A 105 26.00 2.09 -16.76
C VAL A 105 26.20 2.85 -15.47
N LEU A 106 25.49 2.42 -14.42
CA LEU A 106 25.60 2.95 -13.07
C LEU A 106 26.94 2.56 -12.45
N GLN A 107 27.43 3.39 -11.54
CA GLN A 107 28.67 3.13 -10.82
C GLN A 107 28.42 3.26 -9.32
N ALA A 108 28.43 2.16 -8.58
CA ALA A 108 28.53 2.23 -7.13
C ALA A 108 29.93 2.72 -6.71
N GLU A 109 30.02 3.84 -6.00
CA GLU A 109 31.23 4.12 -5.23
C GLU A 109 31.16 3.26 -3.97
N THR A 110 32.14 2.40 -3.74
CA THR A 110 32.30 1.72 -2.45
C THR A 110 32.64 2.80 -1.42
N PRO A 111 31.74 3.19 -0.50
CA PRO A 111 32.13 4.08 0.58
C PRO A 111 33.23 3.39 1.38
N GLU A 112 34.09 4.13 2.09
CA GLU A 112 35.10 3.56 3.00
C GLU A 112 34.48 2.64 4.10
N HIS A 113 33.15 2.52 4.16
CA HIS A 113 32.35 1.66 5.05
C HIS A 113 31.39 0.68 4.35
N GLY A 114 31.55 0.38 3.06
CA GLY A 114 30.80 -0.69 2.38
C GLY A 114 29.62 -0.17 1.56
N GLU A 115 29.69 -0.53 0.28
CA GLU A 115 28.89 -0.39 -0.97
C GLU A 115 27.56 0.41 -1.00
N ALA A 116 26.92 0.42 -2.17
CA ALA A 116 25.84 1.32 -2.55
C ALA A 116 24.45 0.72 -2.36
N GLY A 117 23.73 1.09 -1.29
CA GLY A 117 22.41 0.51 -1.01
C GLY A 117 21.28 1.01 -1.92
N THR A 118 21.39 2.23 -2.46
CA THR A 118 20.29 2.88 -3.19
C THR A 118 20.78 3.81 -4.30
N TYR A 119 20.02 3.85 -5.39
CA TYR A 119 20.19 4.76 -6.52
C TYR A 119 19.02 5.74 -6.61
N PHE A 120 19.31 7.00 -6.94
CA PHE A 120 18.31 8.07 -6.95
C PHE A 120 18.16 8.67 -8.34
N PHE A 121 16.93 8.81 -8.81
CA PHE A 121 16.60 9.36 -10.12
C PHE A 121 15.57 10.46 -10.00
N ARG A 122 15.71 11.51 -10.82
CA ARG A 122 14.80 12.64 -10.82
C ARG A 122 14.56 13.16 -12.23
N LYS A 123 13.30 13.36 -12.56
CA LYS A 123 12.84 13.88 -13.84
C LYS A 123 11.85 15.00 -13.62
N GLU A 124 12.04 16.06 -14.39
CA GLU A 124 11.12 17.19 -14.44
C GLU A 124 10.21 17.09 -15.66
N PHE A 125 8.95 17.48 -15.48
CA PHE A 125 7.98 17.67 -16.55
C PHE A 125 7.07 18.87 -16.24
N GLU A 126 6.56 19.51 -17.29
CA GLU A 126 5.74 20.72 -17.19
C GLU A 126 4.30 20.44 -17.63
N LEU A 127 3.33 21.06 -16.96
CA LEU A 127 1.90 20.96 -17.28
C LEU A 127 1.29 22.33 -17.50
N ASP A 128 0.60 22.53 -18.63
CA ASP A 128 -0.14 23.78 -18.87
C ASP A 128 -1.35 23.95 -17.93
N GLY A 129 -1.93 22.84 -17.48
CA GLY A 129 -3.05 22.78 -16.55
C GLY A 129 -3.34 21.35 -16.12
N ILE A 130 -4.13 21.19 -15.05
CA ILE A 130 -4.43 19.87 -14.46
C ILE A 130 -5.91 19.47 -14.55
N ASP A 131 -6.79 20.39 -14.96
CA ASP A 131 -8.25 20.20 -14.92
C ASP A 131 -8.76 19.04 -15.81
N GLU A 132 -8.01 18.67 -16.85
CA GLU A 132 -8.38 17.56 -17.74
C GLU A 132 -7.83 16.20 -17.26
N ILE A 133 -6.93 16.19 -16.28
CA ILE A 133 -6.25 14.99 -15.80
C ILE A 133 -7.11 14.35 -14.70
N LEU A 134 -7.48 13.09 -14.90
CA LEU A 134 -8.37 12.34 -14.02
C LEU A 134 -7.70 11.10 -13.41
N SER A 135 -6.56 10.67 -13.96
CA SER A 135 -5.72 9.61 -13.39
C SER A 135 -4.33 9.61 -14.02
N MET A 136 -3.43 8.82 -13.45
CA MET A 136 -2.14 8.49 -14.06
C MET A 136 -1.92 6.97 -14.05
N GLU A 137 -1.08 6.49 -14.93
CA GLU A 137 -0.58 5.12 -14.90
C GLU A 137 0.92 5.07 -15.13
N GLY A 138 1.57 4.04 -14.60
CA GLY A 138 2.97 3.79 -14.79
C GLY A 138 3.25 2.33 -15.10
N GLN A 139 4.28 2.11 -15.92
CA GLN A 139 4.93 0.83 -16.12
C GLN A 139 6.43 1.02 -15.88
N ILE A 140 6.98 0.27 -14.94
CA ILE A 140 8.35 0.43 -14.46
C ILE A 140 9.05 -0.93 -14.38
N ARG A 141 10.35 -0.92 -14.67
CA ARG A 141 11.25 -2.06 -14.48
C ARG A 141 12.33 -1.73 -13.48
N TYR A 142 12.57 -2.64 -12.54
CA TYR A 142 13.53 -2.49 -11.45
C TYR A 142 14.02 -3.87 -10.99
N SER A 143 15.21 -4.00 -10.39
CA SER A 143 15.69 -5.29 -9.86
C SER A 143 15.04 -5.64 -8.52
N ASP A 144 15.39 -4.90 -7.47
CA ASP A 144 15.10 -5.31 -6.10
C ASP A 144 13.87 -4.61 -5.52
N ALA A 145 13.99 -3.34 -5.12
CA ALA A 145 12.88 -2.55 -4.61
C ALA A 145 12.88 -1.14 -5.18
N VAL A 146 11.69 -0.54 -5.24
CA VAL A 146 11.50 0.78 -5.83
C VAL A 146 10.47 1.61 -5.07
N ILE A 147 10.72 2.91 -4.93
CA ILE A 147 9.74 3.89 -4.46
C ILE A 147 9.70 5.04 -5.48
N VAL A 148 8.50 5.40 -5.93
CA VAL A 148 8.28 6.49 -6.90
C VAL A 148 7.50 7.60 -6.22
N TYR A 149 8.00 8.82 -6.39
CA TYR A 149 7.45 10.03 -5.81
C TYR A 149 6.99 11.00 -6.88
N LEU A 150 5.89 11.69 -6.63
CA LEU A 150 5.44 12.86 -7.39
C LEU A 150 5.44 14.08 -6.45
N ASN A 151 6.27 15.07 -6.73
CA ASN A 151 6.37 16.32 -5.98
C ASN A 151 6.52 16.19 -4.45
N GLY A 152 7.02 15.06 -3.92
CA GLY A 152 7.10 14.80 -2.49
C GLY A 152 6.36 13.55 -2.04
N GLU A 153 5.25 13.23 -2.72
CA GLU A 153 4.31 12.19 -2.29
C GLU A 153 4.61 10.85 -2.96
N ILE A 154 4.53 9.75 -2.20
CA ILE A 154 4.72 8.41 -2.75
C ILE A 154 3.50 8.03 -3.59
N ILE A 155 3.72 7.76 -4.87
CA ILE A 155 2.66 7.35 -5.81
C ILE A 155 2.77 5.87 -6.20
N PHE A 156 3.91 5.23 -5.96
CA PHE A 156 4.11 3.80 -6.14
C PHE A 156 5.22 3.28 -5.24
N ALA A 157 5.06 2.06 -4.73
CA ALA A 157 6.08 1.30 -4.06
C ALA A 157 6.06 -0.13 -4.61
N GLY A 158 7.25 -0.71 -4.81
CA GLY A 158 7.44 -2.06 -5.30
C GLY A 158 8.49 -2.78 -4.45
N ASN A 159 8.12 -3.97 -3.97
CA ASN A 159 8.98 -4.86 -3.18
C ASN A 159 9.63 -4.26 -1.91
N VAL A 160 9.06 -3.22 -1.31
CA VAL A 160 9.58 -2.60 -0.08
C VAL A 160 9.39 -3.54 1.14
N PRO A 161 10.43 -3.82 1.94
CA PRO A 161 10.40 -4.78 3.05
C PRO A 161 9.50 -4.33 4.20
N ALA A 162 8.97 -5.28 4.96
CA ALA A 162 8.16 -5.03 6.16
C ALA A 162 8.92 -4.16 7.17
N GLY A 163 8.28 -3.07 7.62
CA GLY A 163 8.94 -2.03 8.43
C GLY A 163 9.45 -0.83 7.62
N GLY A 164 9.54 -0.96 6.29
CA GLY A 164 10.04 0.08 5.40
C GLY A 164 11.56 0.27 5.53
N TYR A 165 12.03 1.47 5.22
CA TYR A 165 13.42 1.89 5.37
C TYR A 165 13.49 3.05 6.38
N GLU A 166 14.42 2.98 7.33
CA GLU A 166 14.69 4.09 8.27
C GLU A 166 15.55 5.19 7.63
N SER A 167 16.33 4.82 6.61
CA SER A 167 17.15 5.71 5.80
C SER A 167 16.97 5.38 4.32
N ASN A 168 17.15 6.37 3.44
CA ASN A 168 17.06 6.16 2.00
C ASN A 168 18.20 5.27 1.45
N GLN A 169 19.26 5.01 2.22
CA GLN A 169 20.38 4.13 1.85
C GLN A 169 20.24 2.69 2.37
N GLU A 170 19.15 2.38 3.08
CA GLU A 170 18.95 1.05 3.64
C GLU A 170 18.60 0.03 2.54
N THR A 171 19.20 -1.15 2.61
CA THR A 171 18.91 -2.28 1.71
C THR A 171 17.81 -3.17 2.25
N GLY A 172 17.19 -3.95 1.37
CA GLY A 172 16.25 -4.99 1.74
C GLY A 172 15.02 -5.02 0.83
N THR A 173 14.42 -6.19 0.70
CA THR A 173 13.24 -6.45 -0.14
C THR A 173 12.14 -7.20 0.63
N ALA A 174 10.90 -7.07 0.17
CA ALA A 174 9.75 -7.82 0.70
C ALA A 174 9.80 -9.31 0.34
N GLN A 175 10.44 -9.60 -0.78
CA GLN A 175 10.65 -10.91 -1.34
C GLN A 175 11.92 -10.86 -2.20
N ALA A 176 12.79 -11.86 -2.05
CA ALA A 176 13.94 -12.05 -2.94
C ALA A 176 13.46 -12.15 -4.40
N SER A 177 14.09 -11.38 -5.27
CA SER A 177 13.78 -11.32 -6.70
C SER A 177 14.97 -11.80 -7.51
N GLU A 178 14.74 -12.69 -8.47
CA GLU A 178 15.77 -13.06 -9.44
C GLU A 178 15.68 -12.10 -10.64
N GLY A 179 16.52 -11.06 -10.64
CA GLY A 179 16.68 -10.12 -11.74
C GLY A 179 15.56 -9.07 -11.88
N VAL A 180 15.38 -8.57 -13.10
CA VAL A 180 14.52 -7.41 -13.37
C VAL A 180 13.03 -7.74 -13.29
N GLN A 181 12.35 -7.12 -12.34
CA GLN A 181 10.89 -7.09 -12.19
C GLN A 181 10.26 -6.05 -13.15
N GLU A 182 9.01 -6.30 -13.55
CA GLU A 182 8.18 -5.33 -14.26
C GLU A 182 6.87 -5.16 -13.51
N SER A 183 6.51 -3.91 -13.19
CA SER A 183 5.28 -3.58 -12.47
C SER A 183 4.46 -2.55 -13.22
N TYR A 184 3.14 -2.68 -13.08
CA TYR A 184 2.14 -1.74 -13.58
C TYR A 184 1.42 -1.15 -12.38
N PHE A 185 1.21 0.17 -12.39
CA PHE A 185 0.52 0.85 -11.30
C PHE A 185 -0.36 1.97 -11.81
N GLN A 186 -1.35 2.32 -11.01
CA GLN A 186 -2.29 3.39 -11.28
C GLN A 186 -2.25 4.39 -10.13
N VAL A 187 -2.43 5.66 -10.46
CA VAL A 187 -2.50 6.75 -9.50
C VAL A 187 -3.81 7.49 -9.72
N THR A 188 -4.68 7.42 -8.73
CA THR A 188 -5.97 8.14 -8.67
C THR A 188 -5.88 9.33 -7.72
N ASP A 189 -4.89 9.35 -6.82
CA ASP A 189 -4.56 10.54 -6.04
C ASP A 189 -3.76 11.55 -6.87
N LEU A 190 -4.41 12.66 -7.20
CA LEU A 190 -3.82 13.75 -7.98
C LEU A 190 -3.44 14.95 -7.09
N SER A 191 -3.54 14.85 -5.77
CA SER A 191 -3.29 15.96 -4.83
C SER A 191 -1.88 16.53 -4.95
N ALA A 192 -0.90 15.68 -5.27
CA ALA A 192 0.49 16.10 -5.48
C ALA A 192 0.72 16.78 -6.85
N LEU A 193 -0.18 16.62 -7.81
CA LEU A 193 -0.03 17.14 -9.16
C LEU A 193 -0.36 18.64 -9.20
N ARG A 194 0.42 19.42 -9.93
CA ARG A 194 0.20 20.87 -10.04
C ARG A 194 0.40 21.38 -11.47
N ALA A 195 -0.21 22.51 -11.78
CA ALA A 195 0.13 23.23 -13.01
C ALA A 195 1.56 23.76 -12.95
N GLY A 196 2.23 23.80 -14.10
CA GLY A 196 3.65 24.12 -14.25
C GLY A 196 4.55 22.94 -13.89
N ARG A 197 5.62 23.24 -13.15
CA ARG A 197 6.72 22.32 -12.88
C ARG A 197 6.33 21.17 -11.95
N ASN A 198 6.54 19.93 -12.40
CA ASN A 198 6.35 18.72 -11.62
C ASN A 198 7.63 17.87 -11.61
N ILE A 199 7.84 17.17 -10.50
CA ILE A 199 9.00 16.33 -10.26
C ILE A 199 8.54 14.89 -10.07
N LEU A 200 9.01 14.01 -10.94
CA LEU A 200 8.96 12.57 -10.76
C LEU A 200 10.32 12.12 -10.21
N ALA A 201 10.33 11.49 -9.05
CA ALA A 201 11.53 11.02 -8.38
C ALA A 201 11.44 9.52 -8.08
N VAL A 202 12.57 8.82 -8.09
CA VAL A 202 12.62 7.36 -7.91
C VAL A 202 13.80 6.98 -7.03
N GLU A 203 13.55 6.11 -6.07
CA GLU A 203 14.55 5.38 -5.29
C GLU A 203 14.56 3.94 -5.76
N VAL A 204 15.74 3.39 -6.06
CA VAL A 204 15.93 1.97 -6.33
C VAL A 204 16.87 1.41 -5.29
N HIS A 205 16.33 0.59 -4.40
CA HIS A 205 17.04 -0.04 -3.29
C HIS A 205 17.47 -1.43 -3.68
N GLN A 206 18.67 -1.83 -3.28
CA GLN A 206 19.17 -3.20 -3.45
C GLN A 206 18.67 -4.13 -2.33
N GLU A 207 18.61 -5.44 -2.60
CA GLU A 207 18.26 -6.46 -1.61
C GLU A 207 19.30 -6.54 -0.51
N ASP A 208 20.57 -6.56 -0.89
CA ASP A 208 21.71 -6.60 0.00
C ASP A 208 22.89 -5.79 -0.55
N MET A 209 24.02 -5.88 0.15
CA MET A 209 25.24 -5.14 -0.16
C MET A 209 26.31 -6.05 -0.80
N GLU A 210 25.98 -7.30 -1.11
CA GLU A 210 26.91 -8.29 -1.66
C GLU A 210 26.87 -8.31 -3.19
N GLN A 211 25.74 -7.97 -3.80
CA GLN A 211 25.57 -7.92 -5.25
C GLN A 211 25.01 -6.56 -5.71
N ASP A 212 25.70 -5.94 -6.68
CA ASP A 212 25.22 -4.74 -7.37
C ASP A 212 24.62 -5.12 -8.73
N ASP A 213 23.33 -5.44 -8.73
CA ASP A 213 22.57 -5.82 -9.91
C ASP A 213 21.52 -4.76 -10.30
N ALA A 214 21.62 -3.56 -9.73
CA ALA A 214 20.64 -2.50 -9.85
C ALA A 214 20.19 -2.28 -11.29
N TYR A 215 18.89 -2.11 -11.47
CA TYR A 215 18.27 -1.85 -12.76
C TYR A 215 17.14 -0.86 -12.58
N PHE A 216 17.00 0.09 -13.51
CA PHE A 216 15.90 1.03 -13.54
C PHE A 216 15.54 1.41 -14.97
N SER A 217 14.24 1.29 -15.30
CA SER A 217 13.70 1.85 -16.54
C SER A 217 12.19 2.07 -16.44
N PHE A 218 11.75 3.31 -16.64
CA PHE A 218 10.35 3.59 -16.93
C PHE A 218 10.00 3.16 -18.36
N GLN A 219 8.99 2.29 -18.49
CA GLN A 219 8.42 1.92 -19.79
C GLN A 219 7.33 2.90 -20.23
N GLY A 220 6.75 3.65 -19.28
CA GLY A 220 5.81 4.73 -19.53
C GLY A 220 5.24 5.26 -18.22
N PHE A 221 5.05 6.57 -18.11
CA PHE A 221 4.27 7.22 -17.06
C PHE A 221 3.35 8.24 -17.73
N ARG A 222 2.05 7.98 -17.70
CA ARG A 222 1.05 8.68 -18.54
C ARG A 222 -0.01 9.33 -17.67
N LEU A 223 -0.33 10.57 -18.02
CA LEU A 223 -1.44 11.34 -17.45
C LEU A 223 -2.64 11.17 -18.37
N LEU A 224 -3.78 10.81 -17.80
CA LEU A 224 -4.95 10.38 -18.54
C LEU A 224 -6.16 11.27 -18.25
N GLY A 225 -6.97 11.54 -19.27
CA GLY A 225 -8.25 12.22 -19.15
C GLY A 225 -9.42 11.29 -18.89
N ILE A 226 -9.18 10.18 -18.18
CA ILE A 226 -10.18 9.20 -17.78
C ILE A 226 -10.00 8.85 -16.30
N GLU A 227 -11.10 8.60 -15.60
CA GLU A 227 -11.04 8.05 -14.24
C GLU A 227 -10.70 6.55 -14.31
N LEU A 228 -9.93 6.08 -13.33
CA LEU A 228 -9.66 4.65 -13.16
C LEU A 228 -10.42 4.15 -11.94
N GLU A 229 -10.84 2.88 -11.99
CA GLU A 229 -11.50 2.24 -10.85
C GLU A 229 -10.47 1.96 -9.74
N GLU A 230 -10.89 2.18 -8.49
CA GLU A 230 -10.08 1.95 -7.30
C GLU A 230 -10.88 1.13 -6.30
N ASP A 231 -10.27 0.03 -5.86
CA ASP A 231 -10.79 -0.85 -4.82
C ASP A 231 -10.39 -0.35 -3.43
N GLU A 232 -11.31 -0.49 -2.48
CA GLU A 232 -11.04 -0.19 -1.08
C GLU A 232 -10.18 -1.32 -0.45
N PRO A 233 -9.17 -0.99 0.37
CA PRO A 233 -8.38 -2.01 1.07
C PRO A 233 -9.25 -2.85 2.03
N ASP A 234 -9.29 -4.18 1.82
CA ASP A 234 -10.00 -5.12 2.70
C ASP A 234 -9.25 -5.39 4.01
N ILE A 235 -9.23 -4.45 4.93
CA ILE A 235 -8.45 -4.54 6.17
C ILE A 235 -8.93 -5.58 7.22
N GLN A 236 -9.62 -6.64 6.80
CA GLN A 236 -10.08 -7.69 7.70
C GLN A 236 -8.92 -8.35 8.44
N GLY A 237 -8.94 -8.28 9.77
CA GLY A 237 -7.88 -8.83 10.62
C GLY A 237 -6.69 -7.90 10.80
N LEU A 238 -6.83 -6.60 10.48
CA LEU A 238 -5.86 -5.60 10.88
C LEU A 238 -5.69 -5.56 12.39
N MET A 239 -4.43 -5.51 12.81
CA MET A 239 -3.99 -5.55 14.19
C MET A 239 -3.19 -4.28 14.48
N LEU A 240 -3.47 -3.66 15.63
CA LEU A 240 -2.61 -2.64 16.20
C LEU A 240 -1.75 -3.29 17.27
N GLU A 241 -0.50 -2.90 17.40
CA GLU A 241 0.39 -3.37 18.47
C GLU A 241 1.10 -2.17 19.09
N GLN A 242 1.45 -2.25 20.36
CA GLN A 242 2.31 -1.25 20.98
C GLN A 242 3.70 -1.37 20.36
N GLY A 243 4.26 -0.25 19.88
CA GLY A 243 5.65 -0.21 19.44
C GLY A 243 6.63 -0.24 20.61
N GLU A 244 7.84 0.28 20.42
CA GLU A 244 8.89 0.21 21.45
C GLU A 244 8.59 1.04 22.71
N ASN A 245 7.73 2.05 22.60
CA ASN A 245 7.34 2.97 23.66
C ASN A 245 5.98 3.61 23.35
N GLU A 246 5.46 4.42 24.28
CA GLU A 246 4.13 5.06 24.19
C GLU A 246 3.95 6.04 23.01
N GLU A 247 5.02 6.40 22.31
CA GLU A 247 5.00 7.26 21.12
C GLU A 247 4.97 6.44 19.82
N GLN A 248 4.81 5.12 19.91
CA GLN A 248 4.80 4.22 18.76
C GLN A 248 3.63 3.25 18.76
N ILE A 249 3.00 3.07 17.60
CA ILE A 249 2.00 2.04 17.34
C ILE A 249 2.38 1.30 16.06
N CYS A 250 2.45 -0.01 16.13
CA CYS A 250 2.61 -0.87 14.97
C CYS A 250 1.24 -1.17 14.36
N VAL A 251 1.15 -1.19 13.04
CA VAL A 251 -0.04 -1.55 12.28
C VAL A 251 0.34 -2.71 11.39
N SER A 252 -0.32 -3.85 11.58
CA SER A 252 -0.03 -5.09 10.86
C SER A 252 -1.31 -5.69 10.29
N TRP A 253 -1.26 -6.21 9.07
CA TRP A 253 -2.40 -6.87 8.45
C TRP A 253 -1.96 -7.84 7.35
N ILE A 254 -2.66 -8.97 7.18
CA ILE A 254 -2.36 -9.97 6.15
C ILE A 254 -3.43 -9.92 5.05
N THR A 255 -3.01 -9.85 3.80
CA THR A 255 -3.89 -9.73 2.63
C THR A 255 -3.51 -10.67 1.50
N ASP A 256 -4.45 -10.95 0.60
CA ASP A 256 -4.20 -11.61 -0.69
C ASP A 256 -3.71 -10.63 -1.77
N SER A 257 -3.88 -9.32 -1.56
CA SER A 257 -3.49 -8.28 -2.50
C SER A 257 -1.98 -8.06 -2.54
N ASP A 258 -1.42 -7.95 -3.75
CA ASP A 258 -0.02 -7.58 -4.00
C ASP A 258 0.19 -6.05 -4.12
N SER A 259 -0.81 -5.25 -3.79
CA SER A 259 -0.66 -3.80 -3.71
C SER A 259 0.14 -3.38 -2.48
N PHE A 260 0.75 -2.19 -2.55
CA PHE A 260 1.32 -1.50 -1.39
C PHE A 260 0.32 -0.51 -0.79
N TYR A 261 0.45 -0.29 0.51
CA TYR A 261 -0.48 0.52 1.29
C TYR A 261 0.27 1.54 2.13
N GLN A 262 -0.43 2.59 2.56
CA GLN A 262 0.02 3.55 3.54
C GLN A 262 -1.00 3.68 4.67
N VAL A 263 -0.50 3.91 5.88
CA VAL A 263 -1.34 4.31 7.01
C VAL A 263 -1.34 5.83 7.08
N GLU A 264 -2.50 6.43 6.89
CA GLU A 264 -2.72 7.84 7.13
C GLU A 264 -3.30 8.03 8.52
N TYR A 265 -2.82 9.02 9.26
CA TYR A 265 -3.26 9.28 10.63
C TYR A 265 -3.16 10.76 11.00
N MET A 266 -4.02 11.19 11.93
CA MET A 266 -3.99 12.53 12.53
C MET A 266 -4.56 12.49 13.94
N THR A 267 -4.29 13.53 14.74
CA THR A 267 -4.98 13.63 16.03
C THR A 267 -6.47 13.83 15.80
N LYS A 268 -7.32 13.20 16.62
CA LYS A 268 -8.77 13.37 16.48
C LYS A 268 -9.23 14.82 16.68
N SER A 269 -8.47 15.61 17.45
CA SER A 269 -8.72 17.04 17.60
C SER A 269 -8.52 17.84 16.32
N ASP A 270 -7.66 17.38 15.41
CA ASP A 270 -7.41 18.06 14.12
C ASP A 270 -8.52 17.76 13.10
N TYR A 271 -9.26 16.66 13.29
CA TYR A 271 -10.42 16.30 12.49
C TYR A 271 -11.65 17.14 12.89
N THR A 272 -11.84 18.26 12.19
CA THR A 272 -12.87 19.25 12.52
C THR A 272 -13.92 19.38 11.41
N SER A 273 -15.00 20.11 11.66
CA SER A 273 -16.02 20.38 10.63
C SER A 273 -15.49 21.07 9.37
N TRP A 274 -14.35 21.77 9.48
CA TRP A 274 -13.70 22.51 8.39
C TRP A 274 -12.48 21.77 7.83
N ASN A 275 -12.11 20.64 8.44
CA ASN A 275 -10.94 19.84 8.09
C ASN A 275 -11.32 18.37 8.05
N LYS A 276 -12.12 18.01 7.04
CA LYS A 276 -12.60 16.63 6.82
C LYS A 276 -11.85 15.91 5.72
N GLU A 277 -11.00 16.62 4.97
CA GLU A 277 -10.20 16.03 3.91
C GLU A 277 -8.95 15.43 4.54
N PHE A 278 -9.11 14.17 4.96
CA PHE A 278 -8.11 13.44 5.73
C PHE A 278 -6.74 13.38 5.02
N SER A 279 -6.74 13.23 3.69
CA SER A 279 -5.54 13.16 2.86
C SER A 279 -4.71 14.44 2.86
N GLU A 280 -5.30 15.64 3.01
CA GLU A 280 -4.56 16.90 2.87
C GLU A 280 -3.72 17.27 4.10
N VAL A 281 -4.08 16.73 5.26
CA VAL A 281 -3.59 17.19 6.58
C VAL A 281 -3.12 16.05 7.48
N SER A 282 -3.32 14.79 7.06
CA SER A 282 -2.82 13.64 7.78
C SER A 282 -1.31 13.47 7.57
N SER A 283 -0.68 12.78 8.52
CA SER A 283 0.62 12.18 8.30
C SER A 283 0.42 10.81 7.66
N SER A 284 1.30 10.43 6.74
CA SER A 284 1.29 9.10 6.11
C SER A 284 2.57 8.34 6.43
N VAL A 285 2.47 7.01 6.52
CA VAL A 285 3.60 6.08 6.63
C VAL A 285 3.38 4.95 5.64
N LEU A 286 4.35 4.72 4.75
CA LEU A 286 4.35 3.58 3.84
C LEU A 286 4.39 2.27 4.64
N MET A 287 3.49 1.34 4.32
CA MET A 287 3.53 -0.01 4.86
C MET A 287 4.51 -0.85 4.05
N GLY A 288 5.56 -1.30 4.72
CA GLY A 288 6.42 -2.33 4.22
C GLY A 288 5.68 -3.68 4.11
N ARG A 289 6.22 -4.61 3.32
CA ARG A 289 5.58 -5.90 3.08
C ARG A 289 6.53 -7.08 3.28
N LYS A 290 5.97 -8.23 3.63
CA LYS A 290 6.66 -9.52 3.60
C LYS A 290 5.77 -10.56 2.90
N TYR A 291 6.31 -11.24 1.89
CA TYR A 291 5.61 -12.36 1.26
C TYR A 291 5.62 -13.60 2.17
N LEU A 292 4.49 -14.33 2.21
CA LEU A 292 4.29 -15.53 3.03
C LEU A 292 4.09 -16.76 2.12
N PRO A 293 5.16 -17.46 1.69
CA PRO A 293 5.10 -18.50 0.67
C PRO A 293 4.15 -19.65 0.97
N GLU A 294 4.00 -20.02 2.25
CA GLU A 294 3.13 -21.13 2.66
C GLU A 294 1.63 -20.86 2.43
N SER A 295 1.26 -19.58 2.43
CA SER A 295 -0.14 -19.15 2.26
C SER A 295 -0.40 -18.41 0.94
N GLY A 296 0.66 -17.96 0.25
CA GLY A 296 0.56 -17.08 -0.92
C GLY A 296 0.07 -15.67 -0.59
N LYS A 297 0.14 -15.26 0.68
CA LYS A 297 -0.36 -13.98 1.19
C LYS A 297 0.77 -12.99 1.45
N TYR A 298 0.40 -11.76 1.76
CA TYR A 298 1.31 -10.68 2.10
C TYR A 298 1.00 -10.13 3.49
N LEU A 299 2.02 -10.09 4.35
CA LEU A 299 1.98 -9.33 5.61
C LEU A 299 2.40 -7.90 5.32
N ASN A 300 1.51 -6.94 5.57
CA ASN A 300 1.80 -5.52 5.58
C ASN A 300 2.12 -5.07 7.00
N HIS A 301 3.12 -4.21 7.16
CA HIS A 301 3.56 -3.71 8.46
C HIS A 301 4.08 -2.28 8.37
N ALA A 302 3.62 -1.43 9.29
CA ALA A 302 4.13 -0.08 9.49
C ALA A 302 4.28 0.23 10.99
N VAL A 303 5.23 1.10 11.32
CA VAL A 303 5.37 1.67 12.67
C VAL A 303 5.09 3.16 12.61
N LEU A 304 3.97 3.57 13.21
CA LEU A 304 3.68 4.98 13.46
C LEU A 304 4.58 5.44 14.60
N LYS A 305 5.37 6.50 14.40
CA LYS A 305 6.36 7.00 15.37
C LYS A 305 6.08 8.45 15.75
N ARG A 306 6.64 8.89 16.89
CA ARG A 306 6.54 10.27 17.41
C ARG A 306 5.09 10.69 17.70
N LEU A 307 4.26 9.74 18.12
CA LEU A 307 2.89 9.99 18.53
C LEU A 307 2.86 10.70 19.89
N GLN A 308 1.87 11.56 20.10
CA GLN A 308 1.63 12.18 21.40
C GLN A 308 1.07 11.14 22.36
N VAL A 309 1.64 11.05 23.55
CA VAL A 309 1.22 10.11 24.62
C VAL A 309 -0.19 10.46 25.12
N GLY A 310 -1.03 9.47 25.41
CA GLY A 310 -2.40 9.67 25.92
C GLY A 310 -3.35 10.38 24.96
N THR A 311 -3.07 10.33 23.66
CA THR A 311 -3.76 11.11 22.63
C THR A 311 -4.54 10.18 21.72
N GLU A 312 -5.78 10.58 21.39
CA GLU A 312 -6.64 9.86 20.46
C GLU A 312 -6.32 10.27 19.02
N TYR A 313 -6.08 9.26 18.18
CA TYR A 313 -5.78 9.39 16.76
C TYR A 313 -6.92 8.78 15.94
N LEU A 314 -7.20 9.42 14.80
CA LEU A 314 -7.94 8.80 13.71
C LEU A 314 -6.93 8.26 12.70
N TYR A 315 -7.24 7.12 12.09
CA TYR A 315 -6.40 6.54 11.05
C TYR A 315 -7.23 5.79 10.00
N ARG A 316 -6.63 5.61 8.83
CA ARG A 316 -7.12 4.73 7.75
C ARG A 316 -5.94 4.11 7.00
N VAL A 317 -6.19 3.01 6.33
CA VAL A 317 -5.27 2.40 5.37
C VAL A 317 -5.73 2.77 3.97
N VAL A 318 -4.80 3.23 3.13
CA VAL A 318 -5.04 3.61 1.74
C VAL A 318 -4.05 2.87 0.85
N ARG A 319 -4.45 2.49 -0.36
CA ARG A 319 -3.50 2.00 -1.37
C ARG A 319 -2.54 3.13 -1.75
N VAL A 320 -1.26 2.83 -1.92
CA VAL A 320 -0.29 3.83 -2.43
C VAL A 320 -0.74 4.33 -3.82
N GLY A 321 -0.76 5.65 -4.00
CA GLY A 321 -1.27 6.32 -5.21
C GLY A 321 -2.80 6.35 -5.31
N GLY A 322 -3.52 5.91 -4.28
CA GLY A 322 -4.98 5.88 -4.20
C GLY A 322 -5.56 6.96 -3.29
N VAL A 323 -6.85 7.26 -3.42
CA VAL A 323 -7.59 8.16 -2.51
C VAL A 323 -8.63 7.45 -1.66
N ARG A 324 -9.04 6.24 -2.06
CA ARG A 324 -10.05 5.45 -1.37
C ARG A 324 -9.40 4.63 -0.27
N GLY A 325 -9.41 5.18 0.94
CA GLY A 325 -9.06 4.45 2.15
C GLY A 325 -10.20 3.62 2.70
N CYS A 326 -9.86 2.72 3.61
CA CYS A 326 -10.86 2.05 4.46
C CYS A 326 -11.64 3.06 5.32
N GLU A 327 -12.71 2.59 5.98
CA GLU A 327 -13.39 3.37 7.01
C GLU A 327 -12.43 3.95 8.05
N LEU A 328 -12.73 5.17 8.53
CA LEU A 328 -11.94 5.84 9.57
C LEU A 328 -12.08 5.09 10.89
N MET A 329 -10.95 4.63 11.40
CA MET A 329 -10.83 3.98 12.69
C MET A 329 -10.13 4.90 13.68
N SER A 330 -10.09 4.51 14.96
CA SER A 330 -9.40 5.27 15.99
C SER A 330 -8.60 4.37 16.93
N PHE A 331 -7.54 4.93 17.49
CA PHE A 331 -6.80 4.35 18.61
C PHE A 331 -6.38 5.47 19.57
N THR A 332 -6.02 5.10 20.80
CA THR A 332 -5.46 6.03 21.78
C THR A 332 -4.11 5.52 22.25
N THR A 333 -3.10 6.37 22.22
CA THR A 333 -1.77 6.02 22.74
C THR A 333 -1.82 5.85 24.27
N ALA A 334 -1.01 4.91 24.78
CA ALA A 334 -1.00 4.59 26.20
C ALA A 334 -0.50 5.76 27.08
N VAL A 335 -0.80 5.71 28.39
CA VAL A 335 -0.26 6.64 29.40
C VAL A 335 0.49 5.84 30.48
N ASN A 336 1.81 6.05 30.60
CA ASN A 336 2.69 5.50 31.66
C ASN A 336 2.93 3.98 31.65
N ASN A 337 2.99 3.31 30.49
CA ASN A 337 3.27 1.85 30.38
C ASN A 337 2.43 0.93 31.29
N LYS A 338 1.24 1.37 31.75
CA LYS A 338 0.34 0.52 32.55
C LYS A 338 -0.52 -0.27 31.60
N TYR A 339 -0.14 -1.53 31.42
CA TYR A 339 -0.82 -2.44 30.53
C TYR A 339 -1.52 -3.55 31.30
N SER A 340 -2.71 -3.89 30.84
CA SER A 340 -3.41 -5.11 31.19
C SER A 340 -3.33 -6.09 30.03
N PHE A 341 -2.80 -7.27 30.30
CA PHE A 341 -2.63 -8.33 29.31
C PHE A 341 -3.63 -9.45 29.59
N GLY A 342 -4.38 -9.82 28.56
CA GLY A 342 -5.15 -11.06 28.51
C GLY A 342 -4.29 -12.16 27.92
N LEU A 343 -3.93 -13.16 28.72
CA LEU A 343 -3.22 -14.33 28.24
C LEU A 343 -4.23 -15.37 27.77
N VAL A 344 -4.11 -15.80 26.51
CA VAL A 344 -5.02 -16.79 25.91
C VAL A 344 -4.34 -18.15 25.83
N GLY A 345 -4.98 -19.17 26.40
CA GLY A 345 -4.59 -20.58 26.27
C GLY A 345 -5.41 -21.35 25.24
N GLY A 346 -4.78 -22.27 24.52
CA GLY A 346 -5.44 -23.34 23.78
C GLY A 346 -6.12 -22.91 22.47
N PHE A 347 -5.35 -22.85 21.39
CA PHE A 347 -5.91 -22.82 20.03
C PHE A 347 -5.75 -24.21 19.42
N SER A 348 -6.82 -25.00 19.40
CA SER A 348 -6.95 -26.05 18.40
C SER A 348 -7.99 -25.58 17.40
N ALA A 349 -7.63 -25.48 16.12
CA ALA A 349 -8.54 -25.15 15.02
C ALA A 349 -9.67 -26.18 14.80
N GLU A 350 -9.85 -27.13 15.71
CA GLU A 350 -10.88 -28.16 15.68
C GLU A 350 -11.98 -27.85 16.70
N GLY A 351 -13.14 -27.40 16.21
CA GLY A 351 -14.41 -27.45 16.96
C GLY A 351 -15.14 -26.11 17.06
N SER A 352 -16.10 -25.89 16.15
CA SER A 352 -16.98 -24.72 16.11
C SER A 352 -17.85 -24.49 17.36
N GLN A 353 -18.04 -25.51 18.22
CA GLN A 353 -18.87 -25.39 19.44
C GLN A 353 -18.17 -24.71 20.62
N ALA A 354 -16.84 -24.71 20.68
CA ALA A 354 -16.10 -24.02 21.75
C ALA A 354 -16.06 -22.49 21.50
N TRP A 355 -16.18 -22.06 20.25
CA TRP A 355 -16.15 -20.65 19.83
C TRP A 355 -17.37 -19.86 20.32
N GLU A 356 -18.58 -20.42 20.15
CA GLU A 356 -19.83 -19.74 20.53
C GLU A 356 -20.00 -19.62 22.06
N GLN A 357 -19.53 -20.60 22.85
CA GLN A 357 -19.59 -20.55 24.31
C GLN A 357 -18.52 -19.64 24.93
N SER A 358 -17.47 -19.30 24.17
CA SER A 358 -16.41 -18.42 24.64
C SER A 358 -16.58 -16.98 24.17
N ALA A 359 -17.44 -16.69 23.18
CA ALA A 359 -17.61 -15.35 22.60
C ALA A 359 -17.98 -14.26 23.63
N GLU A 360 -18.88 -14.53 24.58
CA GLU A 360 -19.22 -13.57 25.64
C GLU A 360 -18.05 -13.34 26.62
N ALA A 361 -17.34 -14.42 27.00
CA ALA A 361 -16.15 -14.32 27.85
C ALA A 361 -14.98 -13.62 27.11
N TRP A 362 -14.93 -13.77 25.79
CA TRP A 362 -14.01 -13.06 24.91
C TRP A 362 -14.35 -11.58 24.84
N GLU A 363 -15.62 -11.21 24.66
CA GLU A 363 -16.04 -9.81 24.68
C GLU A 363 -15.74 -9.14 26.04
N GLU A 364 -15.94 -9.84 27.16
CA GLU A 364 -15.60 -9.35 28.49
C GLU A 364 -14.08 -9.18 28.68
N LEU A 365 -13.26 -10.15 28.25
CA LEU A 365 -11.80 -10.06 28.32
C LEU A 365 -11.26 -8.94 27.42
N LEU A 366 -11.73 -8.89 26.18
CA LEU A 366 -11.38 -7.87 25.19
C LEU A 366 -11.83 -6.48 25.63
N GLY A 367 -12.91 -6.38 26.41
CA GLY A 367 -13.38 -5.13 27.00
C GLY A 367 -12.59 -4.67 28.23
N THR A 368 -11.68 -5.49 28.77
CA THR A 368 -11.00 -5.23 30.05
C THR A 368 -9.47 -5.32 29.99
N CYS A 369 -8.91 -5.73 28.86
CA CYS A 369 -7.48 -5.83 28.61
C CYS A 369 -7.03 -4.84 27.54
N ASP A 370 -5.84 -4.26 27.71
CA ASP A 370 -5.20 -3.40 26.71
C ASP A 370 -4.55 -4.25 25.59
N PHE A 371 -4.08 -5.46 25.94
CA PHE A 371 -3.38 -6.35 25.02
C PHE A 371 -3.79 -7.81 25.17
N LEU A 372 -3.73 -8.59 24.09
CA LEU A 372 -3.75 -10.05 24.14
C LEU A 372 -2.35 -10.62 23.90
N LEU A 373 -1.97 -11.61 24.71
CA LEU A 373 -0.78 -12.42 24.52
C LEU A 373 -1.19 -13.82 24.06
N TYR A 374 -0.66 -14.23 22.91
CA TYR A 374 -0.82 -15.58 22.39
C TYR A 374 0.54 -16.31 22.45
N PRO A 375 0.76 -17.23 23.41
CA PRO A 375 1.91 -18.10 23.36
C PRO A 375 1.70 -19.09 22.23
N GLY A 376 2.57 -19.03 21.22
CA GLY A 376 2.52 -19.93 20.06
C GLY A 376 2.37 -21.40 20.47
N ALA A 377 1.64 -22.16 19.65
CA ALA A 377 1.48 -23.60 19.85
C ALA A 377 2.86 -24.29 19.90
N GLY A 378 3.09 -25.13 20.91
CA GLY A 378 4.36 -25.85 21.11
C GLY A 378 5.39 -25.16 22.01
N THR A 379 5.04 -24.06 22.69
CA THR A 379 5.84 -23.50 23.80
C THR A 379 5.41 -24.11 25.13
N GLU A 380 6.31 -24.24 26.13
CA GLU A 380 5.94 -24.67 27.49
C GLU A 380 4.80 -23.80 28.07
N ALA A 381 4.76 -22.51 27.73
CA ALA A 381 3.68 -21.61 28.10
C ALA A 381 2.36 -21.98 27.41
N GLY A 382 2.39 -22.26 26.10
CA GLY A 382 1.22 -22.69 25.32
C GLY A 382 0.67 -24.07 25.76
N GLU A 383 1.54 -25.02 26.09
CA GLU A 383 1.15 -26.36 26.57
C GLU A 383 0.56 -26.32 27.98
N ASN A 384 1.13 -25.51 28.89
CA ASN A 384 0.60 -25.34 30.24
C ASN A 384 -0.78 -24.68 30.23
N LEU A 385 -1.03 -23.71 29.34
CA LEU A 385 -2.33 -23.05 29.23
C LEU A 385 -3.38 -23.90 28.51
N ALA A 386 -2.99 -24.73 27.54
CA ALA A 386 -3.87 -25.71 26.91
C ALA A 386 -4.37 -26.77 27.90
N SER A 387 -3.60 -27.05 28.96
CA SER A 387 -3.94 -28.03 30.00
C SER A 387 -5.02 -27.55 30.99
N ASP A 388 -5.28 -26.23 31.09
CA ASP A 388 -6.29 -25.63 31.99
C ASP A 388 -7.72 -25.69 31.40
N GLY A 389 -7.90 -26.23 30.18
CA GLY A 389 -9.19 -26.41 29.50
C GLY A 389 -9.73 -25.14 28.82
N PRO A 390 -10.79 -25.27 27.97
CA PRO A 390 -11.41 -24.13 27.29
C PRO A 390 -12.01 -23.16 28.32
N GLY A 391 -11.57 -21.91 28.29
CA GLY A 391 -12.05 -20.83 29.18
C GLY A 391 -11.09 -20.38 30.29
N SER A 392 -9.83 -20.83 30.29
CA SER A 392 -8.82 -20.40 31.26
C SER A 392 -8.23 -19.02 30.92
N LEU A 393 -8.97 -17.97 31.28
CA LEU A 393 -8.54 -16.58 31.13
C LEU A 393 -7.83 -16.10 32.40
N LYS A 394 -6.55 -15.73 32.30
CA LYS A 394 -5.78 -15.16 33.42
C LYS A 394 -5.35 -13.73 33.11
N ARG A 395 -5.67 -12.82 34.03
CA ARG A 395 -5.29 -11.40 33.99
C ARG A 395 -3.97 -11.20 34.71
N PHE A 396 -3.05 -10.50 34.07
CA PHE A 396 -1.81 -10.05 34.71
C PHE A 396 -1.74 -8.52 34.67
N ARG A 397 -1.33 -7.92 35.80
CA ARG A 397 -0.99 -6.51 35.90
C ARG A 397 0.52 -6.42 35.96
N TRP A 398 1.13 -5.78 34.96
CA TRP A 398 2.56 -5.53 34.95
C TRP A 398 2.82 -4.05 35.25
N GLU A 399 3.73 -3.79 36.19
CA GLU A 399 4.28 -2.46 36.44
C GLU A 399 5.77 -2.54 36.10
N SER A 400 6.21 -1.78 35.09
CA SER A 400 7.62 -1.75 34.74
C SER A 400 8.41 -1.12 35.90
N GLN A 401 9.16 -1.93 36.63
CA GLN A 401 10.34 -1.43 37.33
C GLN A 401 11.49 -1.53 36.34
N ARG A 402 12.22 -0.43 36.09
CA ARG A 402 13.44 -0.42 35.27
C ARG A 402 14.33 -1.59 35.69
N ALA A 403 14.42 -2.62 34.85
CA ALA A 403 15.30 -3.76 35.09
C ALA A 403 16.63 -3.55 34.33
N PRO A 404 17.78 -3.76 34.99
CA PRO A 404 19.09 -3.64 34.36
C PRO A 404 19.44 -4.87 33.51
N GLY A 405 19.97 -4.61 32.31
CA GLY A 405 21.00 -5.40 31.63
C GLY A 405 20.85 -6.92 31.45
N LYS A 406 20.65 -7.30 30.18
CA LYS A 406 21.00 -8.58 29.51
C LYS A 406 20.26 -9.86 29.93
N GLY A 407 19.60 -10.47 28.94
CA GLY A 407 19.32 -11.91 28.88
C GLY A 407 18.02 -12.24 28.15
N GLU A 408 18.15 -12.81 26.94
CA GLU A 408 17.11 -13.49 26.14
C GLU A 408 15.93 -12.64 25.64
N GLN A 409 16.06 -12.14 24.40
CA GLN A 409 14.97 -11.57 23.62
C GLN A 409 14.16 -12.70 22.98
N GLY A 410 13.03 -13.04 23.59
CA GLY A 410 11.92 -13.72 22.92
C GLY A 410 10.78 -12.73 22.75
N THR A 411 10.48 -12.33 21.52
CA THR A 411 9.39 -11.39 21.22
C THR A 411 8.06 -12.14 21.24
N ILE A 412 7.18 -11.83 22.20
CA ILE A 412 5.79 -12.30 22.19
C ILE A 412 4.98 -11.19 21.50
N PRO A 413 4.25 -11.48 20.39
CA PRO A 413 3.43 -10.46 19.74
C PRO A 413 2.31 -9.97 20.67
N LEU A 414 2.12 -8.65 20.74
CA LEU A 414 1.13 -7.96 21.57
C LEU A 414 -0.05 -7.52 20.69
N LEU A 415 -1.24 -8.08 20.88
CA LEU A 415 -2.43 -7.70 20.10
C LEU A 415 -3.22 -6.55 20.77
N ILE A 416 -3.43 -5.42 20.10
CA ILE A 416 -4.45 -4.40 20.45
C ILE A 416 -5.63 -4.54 19.48
N ARG A 417 -6.85 -4.54 20.03
CA ARG A 417 -8.09 -4.48 19.25
C ARG A 417 -8.46 -3.02 18.96
N THR A 418 -8.84 -2.72 17.73
CA THR A 418 -9.67 -1.55 17.41
C THR A 418 -11.13 -1.83 17.74
N ALA A 419 -11.72 -1.00 18.59
CA ALA A 419 -13.15 -0.97 18.77
C ALA A 419 -13.78 -0.28 17.54
N CYS A 420 -14.40 -1.05 16.63
CA CYS A 420 -15.44 -0.50 15.77
C CYS A 420 -16.66 -0.20 16.65
N SER A 421 -17.09 1.07 16.65
CA SER A 421 -18.38 1.49 17.20
C SER A 421 -19.41 1.60 16.09
#